data_AF-F3B555-F1
#
_entry.id   AF-F3B555-F1
#
_cell.length_a   1.000
_cell.length_b   1.000
_cell.length_c   1.000
_cell.angle_alpha   90.00
_cell.angle_beta   90.00
_cell.angle_gamma   90.00
#
_symmetry.space_group_name_H-M   'P 1'
#
loop_
_entity.id
_entity.type
_entity.pdbx_description
1 polymer ?
#
loop_
_entity_poly.entity_id
_entity_poly.type
_entity_poly.pdbx_seq_one_letter_code
_entity_poly.pdbx_strand_id
1 'polypeptide(L)' 'MTFQISSGKHNITEHSAITEDGRGVWKSYETLFVDGEDFTKIGEHFEREFDVKTTTIGDCKLKLMSQRALVDFAIK' A
#
# COMPACT_ATOMS: atom_id res chain seq x y z
N MET A 1 -8.72 6.36 14.59
CA MET A 1 -8.16 6.94 13.35
C MET A 1 -8.95 6.35 12.21
N THR A 2 -9.92 7.09 11.69
CA THR A 2 -10.85 6.59 10.67
C THR A 2 -10.22 6.83 9.30
N PHE A 3 -9.84 5.77 8.60
CA PHE A 3 -9.41 5.89 7.20
C PHE A 3 -10.65 6.20 6.36
N GLN A 4 -10.70 7.39 5.75
CA GLN A 4 -11.72 7.68 4.75
C GLN A 4 -11.45 6.80 3.52
N ILE A 5 -12.36 5.87 3.27
CA ILE A 5 -12.35 4.99 2.11
C ILE A 5 -12.80 5.83 0.90
N SER A 6 -11.90 6.05 -0.06
CA SER A 6 -12.19 6.78 -1.31
C SER A 6 -13.16 5.98 -2.20
N SER A 7 -13.87 6.66 -3.11
CA SER A 7 -14.78 6.04 -4.08
C SER A 7 -14.10 4.86 -4.80
N GLY A 8 -14.61 3.63 -4.60
CA GLY A 8 -14.06 2.38 -5.15
C GLY A 8 -13.39 1.46 -4.14
N LYS A 9 -12.93 1.99 -3.01
CA LYS A 9 -12.36 1.17 -1.93
C LYS A 9 -13.49 0.52 -1.11
N HIS A 10 -13.34 -0.75 -0.74
CA HIS A 10 -14.31 -1.49 0.06
C HIS A 10 -13.59 -2.50 0.95
N ASN A 11 -14.25 -2.94 2.03
CA ASN A 11 -13.71 -4.00 2.87
C ASN A 11 -14.13 -5.38 2.35
N ILE A 12 -13.28 -6.37 2.60
CA ILE A 12 -13.51 -7.79 2.37
C ILE A 12 -13.23 -8.56 3.66
N THR A 13 -13.82 -9.76 3.78
CA THR A 13 -13.45 -10.70 4.84
C THR A 13 -12.36 -11.62 4.32
N GLU A 14 -11.22 -11.62 4.99
CA GLU A 14 -10.11 -12.53 4.73
C GLU A 14 -9.98 -13.57 5.85
N HIS A 15 -9.30 -14.67 5.54
CA HIS A 15 -9.08 -15.76 6.48
C HIS A 15 -7.60 -16.14 6.55
N SER A 16 -7.07 -16.29 7.76
CA SER A 16 -5.70 -16.78 7.98
C SER A 16 -5.62 -17.74 9.16
N ALA A 17 -4.72 -18.72 9.05
CA ALA A 17 -4.30 -19.52 10.19
C ALA A 17 -3.34 -18.69 11.05
N ILE A 18 -3.71 -18.46 12.31
CA ILE A 18 -2.89 -17.72 13.28
C ILE A 18 -2.74 -18.52 14.58
N THR A 19 -1.82 -18.09 15.44
CA THR A 19 -1.75 -18.60 16.82
C THR A 19 -2.41 -17.59 17.75
N GLU A 20 -3.40 -18.03 18.52
CA GLU A 20 -4.08 -17.26 19.55
C GLU A 20 -4.02 -18.08 20.85
N ASP A 21 -3.52 -17.49 21.93
CA ASP A 21 -3.32 -18.16 23.23
C ASP A 21 -2.57 -19.51 23.16
N GLY A 22 -1.53 -19.56 22.31
CA GLY A 22 -0.69 -20.74 22.14
C GLY A 22 -1.35 -21.89 21.36
N ARG A 23 -2.51 -21.65 20.73
CA ARG A 23 -3.22 -22.64 19.90
C ARG A 23 -3.40 -22.12 18.48
N GLY A 24 -3.34 -23.04 17.51
CA GLY A 24 -3.66 -22.72 16.12
C GLY A 24 -5.15 -22.48 15.93
N VAL A 25 -5.52 -21.35 15.33
CA VAL A 25 -6.90 -20.94 15.07
C VAL A 25 -7.04 -20.46 13.63
N TRP A 26 -8.14 -20.85 12.97
CA TRP A 26 -8.55 -20.27 11.70
C TRP A 26 -9.33 -18.99 11.98
N LYS A 27 -8.75 -17.82 11.71
CA LYS A 27 -9.34 -16.53 12.06
C LYS A 27 -9.84 -15.81 10.81
N SER A 28 -11.05 -15.29 10.88
CA SER A 28 -11.59 -14.32 9.92
C SER A 28 -11.36 -12.89 10.42
N TYR A 29 -11.04 -11.97 9.53
CA TYR A 29 -10.93 -10.55 9.83
C TYR A 29 -11.33 -9.69 8.63
N GLU A 30 -11.86 -8.50 8.91
CA GLU A 30 -12.13 -7.52 7.87
C GLU A 30 -10.84 -6.78 7.49
N THR A 31 -10.61 -6.63 6.19
CA THR A 31 -9.49 -5.85 5.65
C THR A 31 -9.93 -5.08 4.42
N LEU A 32 -9.14 -4.08 4.03
CA LEU A 32 -9.37 -3.35 2.79
C LEU A 32 -9.08 -4.25 1.58
N PHE A 33 -9.94 -4.20 0.56
CA PHE A 33 -9.67 -4.74 -0.76
C PHE A 33 -8.62 -3.88 -1.47
N VAL A 34 -7.51 -4.50 -1.90
CA VAL A 34 -6.39 -3.82 -2.56
C VAL A 34 -6.11 -4.50 -3.91
N ASP A 35 -6.45 -3.84 -5.01
CA ASP A 35 -6.14 -4.30 -6.39
C ASP A 35 -4.88 -3.66 -6.99
N GLY A 36 -4.45 -2.50 -6.47
CA GLY A 36 -3.24 -1.79 -6.87
C GLY A 36 -3.32 -1.10 -8.24
N GLU A 37 -4.51 -0.99 -8.85
CA GLU A 37 -4.66 -0.43 -10.20
C GLU A 37 -4.25 1.06 -10.29
N ASP A 38 -4.37 1.81 -9.20
CA ASP A 38 -4.08 3.23 -9.12
C ASP A 38 -2.60 3.55 -8.80
N PHE A 39 -1.84 2.58 -8.28
CA PHE A 39 -0.47 2.83 -7.77
C PHE A 39 0.49 3.32 -8.84
N THR A 40 0.40 2.79 -10.07
CA THR A 40 1.25 3.24 -11.18
C THR A 40 1.01 4.71 -11.50
N LYS A 41 -0.26 5.13 -11.61
CA LYS A 41 -0.62 6.52 -11.90
C LYS A 41 -0.19 7.44 -10.75
N ILE A 42 -0.46 7.05 -9.51
CA ILE A 42 -0.03 7.82 -8.32
C ILE A 42 1.49 8.00 -8.33
N GLY A 43 2.26 6.94 -8.63
CA GLY A 43 3.71 7.01 -8.73
C GLY A 43 4.20 7.95 -9.85
N GLU A 44 3.60 7.86 -11.04
CA GLU A 44 3.92 8.75 -12.17
C GLU A 44 3.64 10.22 -11.85
N HIS A 45 2.56 10.51 -11.13
CA HIS A 45 2.22 11.86 -10.70
C HIS A 45 3.16 12.34 -9.59
N PHE A 46 3.46 11.49 -8.60
CA PHE A 46 4.39 11.81 -7.52
C PHE A 46 5.79 12.15 -8.04
N GLU A 47 6.28 11.41 -9.03
CA GLU A 47 7.59 11.64 -9.67
C GLU A 47 7.68 12.96 -10.45
N ARG A 48 6.54 13.59 -10.78
CA ARG A 48 6.53 14.93 -11.41
C ARG A 48 6.65 16.05 -10.38
N GLU A 49 6.29 15.80 -9.12
CA GLU A 49 6.20 16.82 -8.07
C GLU A 49 7.29 16.70 -7.01
N PHE A 50 7.89 15.52 -6.84
CA PHE A 50 8.87 15.24 -5.80
C PHE A 50 10.18 14.67 -6.37
N ASP A 51 11.30 15.00 -5.71
CA ASP A 51 12.59 14.41 -6.04
C ASP A 51 12.64 12.94 -5.61
N VAL A 52 12.60 12.04 -6.58
CA VAL A 52 12.76 10.60 -6.39
C VAL A 52 14.15 10.19 -6.88
N LYS A 53 15.02 9.85 -5.94
CA LYS A 53 16.38 9.43 -6.24
C LYS A 53 16.34 8.11 -7.00
N THR A 54 16.86 8.14 -8.22
CA THR A 54 16.86 6.98 -9.11
C THR A 54 18.29 6.56 -9.41
N THR A 55 18.59 5.27 -9.27
CA THR A 55 19.89 4.69 -9.62
C THR A 55 19.70 3.28 -10.18
N THR A 56 20.78 2.65 -10.65
CA THR A 56 20.79 1.23 -11.03
C THR A 56 21.73 0.43 -10.15
N ILE A 57 21.38 -0.83 -9.88
CA ILE A 57 22.29 -1.87 -9.37
C ILE A 57 22.13 -3.08 -10.30
N GLY A 58 23.18 -3.37 -11.07
CA GLY A 58 23.07 -4.26 -12.24
C GLY A 58 22.05 -3.72 -13.24
N ASP A 59 21.15 -4.58 -13.71
CA ASP A 59 20.07 -4.21 -14.63
C ASP A 59 18.80 -3.70 -13.92
N CYS A 60 18.80 -3.63 -12.58
CA CYS A 60 17.63 -3.19 -11.81
C CYS A 60 17.63 -1.67 -11.62
N LYS A 61 16.53 -1.00 -12.02
CA LYS A 61 16.27 0.41 -11.73
C LYS A 61 15.65 0.55 -10.35
N LEU A 62 16.34 1.25 -9.46
CA LEU A 62 15.93 1.53 -8.10
C LEU A 62 15.36 2.94 -7.99
N LYS A 63 14.37 3.11 -7.12
CA LYS A 63 13.80 4.40 -6.74
C LYS A 63 13.80 4.51 -5.21
N LEU A 64 14.38 5.58 -4.69
CA LEU A 64 14.41 5.92 -3.26
C LEU A 64 13.61 7.20 -3.04
N MET A 65 12.61 7.11 -2.17
CA MET A 65 11.66 8.18 -1.89
C MET A 65 11.23 8.19 -0.42
N SER A 66 10.70 9.32 0.05
CA SER A 66 10.12 9.43 1.40
C SER A 66 8.74 8.78 1.44
N GLN A 67 8.57 7.76 2.29
CA GLN A 67 7.28 7.08 2.47
C GLN A 67 6.19 8.08 2.93
N ARG A 68 6.50 8.96 3.89
CA ARG A 68 5.53 9.96 4.37
C ARG A 68 5.09 10.87 3.22
N ALA A 69 6.03 11.36 2.42
CA ALA A 69 5.69 12.24 1.30
C ALA A 69 4.79 11.54 0.27
N LEU A 70 5.09 10.28 -0.08
CA LEU A 70 4.27 9.50 -1.02
C LEU A 70 2.87 9.21 -0.47
N VAL A 71 2.76 8.81 0.80
CA VAL A 71 1.46 8.51 1.44
C VAL A 71 0.63 9.78 1.59
N ASP A 72 1.24 10.88 2.04
CA ASP A 72 0.56 12.18 2.17
C ASP A 72 0.16 12.75 0.80
N PHE A 73 0.87 12.39 -0.27
CA PHE A 73 0.50 12.73 -1.65
C PHE A 73 -0.69 11.90 -2.14
N ALA A 74 -0.70 10.59 -1.88
CA ALA A 74 -1.71 9.66 -2.38
C ALA A 74 -3.11 9.80 -1.74
N ILE A 75 -3.24 10.59 -0.67
CA ILE A 75 -4.52 10.87 0.01
C ILE A 75 -5.16 12.20 -0.41
N LYS A 76 -4.50 12.98 -1.28
CA LYS A 76 -5.02 14.23 -1.83
C LYS A 76 -5.84 13.96 -3.09
#